data_AF-A0A930B1A1-F1
#
_entry.id   AF-A0A930B1A1-F1
#
_cell.length_a   1.000
_cell.length_b   1.000
_cell.length_c   1.000
_cell.angle_alpha   90.00
_cell.angle_beta   90.00
_cell.angle_gamma   90.00
#
_symmetry.space_group_name_H-M   'P 1'
#
loop_
_entity.id
_entity.type
_entity.pdbx_description
1 polymer ?
#
loop_
_entity_poly.entity_id
_entity_poly.type
_entity_poly.pdbx_seq_one_letter_code
_entity_poly.pdbx_strand_id
1 'polypeptide(L)'
;MRKIYYTLTALTLSFTSCNDLLDRMPDNRLVIDSPEKVQQALTNAYPQIATTLINEFSSDNIDDIGADNIYSNFLTRETAYWQPILEYNNVDGLQNIWDYHYKAIGQANAALDAIETTLHNDASLNPAKGEALVARAYAHFCLVNLFSQAYNPNTSSSDLGIPYITRPEEEMNPQRQRGTVAEVYQQIAADLEKGLPLIDDSYYQMPKYHFNKKAAYAFAARFYLYYQQWQKALDAANVVLTTNDATTKNLVREWLDFRDAQKTGTRSITAYAQAYARESEVANLMLQPVYSQLSTNYFIETNQRFSHAYRVSEQETLSTTNLWDANAASKNNGYEFYWFMPFTSRADLRDIVLQSKFPTFKDGSYTRTILVPFTTDETLLVRAEAKIMLNQLDSAVTDLN
;
A
#
# COMPACT_ATOMS: atom_id res chain seq x y z
N MET A 1 -26.41 -50.43 -67.81
CA MET A 1 -27.18 -50.31 -66.55
C MET A 1 -26.27 -50.79 -65.43
N ARG A 2 -25.48 -49.90 -64.81
CA ARG A 2 -25.73 -49.33 -63.46
C ARG A 2 -26.08 -50.39 -62.42
N LYS A 3 -25.07 -50.81 -61.64
CA LYS A 3 -25.07 -51.05 -60.19
C LYS A 3 -23.70 -51.68 -59.84
N ILE A 4 -23.19 -51.35 -58.65
CA ILE A 4 -21.84 -51.62 -58.12
C ILE A 4 -20.90 -50.42 -58.34
N TYR A 5 -20.14 -50.07 -57.29
CA TYR A 5 -19.27 -48.91 -57.08
C TYR A 5 -19.89 -47.67 -56.40
N TYR A 6 -20.43 -47.85 -55.19
CA TYR A 6 -20.39 -46.81 -54.13
C TYR A 6 -20.31 -47.45 -52.74
N THR A 7 -19.37 -48.38 -52.57
CA THR A 7 -18.97 -48.94 -51.27
C THR A 7 -17.49 -48.68 -51.08
N LEU A 8 -17.11 -47.41 -50.95
CA LEU A 8 -15.77 -46.99 -50.49
C LEU A 8 -15.80 -45.56 -49.92
N THR A 9 -16.68 -45.32 -48.95
CA THR A 9 -16.68 -44.06 -48.18
C THR A 9 -17.20 -44.33 -46.78
N ALA A 10 -16.53 -45.24 -46.07
CA ALA A 10 -16.84 -45.56 -44.68
C ALA A 10 -15.63 -46.16 -43.95
N LEU A 11 -14.45 -45.52 -44.02
CA LEU A 11 -13.33 -45.91 -43.16
C LEU A 11 -12.18 -44.88 -43.06
N THR A 12 -12.44 -43.63 -42.66
CA THR A 12 -11.35 -42.69 -42.28
C THR A 12 -11.87 -41.55 -41.40
N LEU A 13 -12.45 -41.85 -40.23
CA LEU A 13 -12.81 -40.82 -39.25
C LEU A 13 -12.68 -41.31 -37.80
N SER A 14 -11.71 -42.18 -37.54
CA SER A 14 -11.48 -42.75 -36.21
C SER A 14 -10.05 -42.46 -35.72
N PHE A 15 -9.64 -41.19 -35.68
CA PHE A 15 -8.53 -40.72 -34.82
C PHE A 15 -8.67 -39.23 -34.53
N THR A 16 -9.72 -38.84 -33.78
CA THR A 16 -9.67 -37.64 -32.97
C THR A 16 -9.54 -38.08 -31.51
N SER A 17 -8.34 -38.54 -31.16
CA SER A 17 -7.91 -38.51 -29.76
C SER A 17 -7.70 -37.04 -29.43
N CYS A 18 -8.69 -36.41 -28.78
CA CYS A 18 -8.46 -35.16 -28.07
C CYS A 18 -7.32 -35.41 -27.08
N ASN A 19 -6.13 -34.92 -27.39
CA ASN A 19 -5.08 -34.84 -26.40
C ASN A 19 -5.44 -33.69 -25.46
N ASP A 20 -5.91 -34.03 -24.25
CA ASP A 20 -5.99 -33.11 -23.09
C ASP A 20 -4.64 -32.43 -22.76
N LEU A 21 -3.57 -32.85 -23.45
CA LEU A 21 -2.22 -32.30 -23.37
C LEU A 21 -2.07 -30.92 -24.03
N LEU A 22 -2.98 -30.52 -24.92
CA LEU A 22 -2.97 -29.18 -25.56
C LEU A 22 -3.91 -28.18 -24.87
N ASP A 23 -4.87 -28.65 -24.08
CA ASP A 23 -5.76 -27.81 -23.26
C ASP A 23 -5.14 -27.46 -21.89
N ARG A 24 -4.01 -28.09 -21.53
CA ARG A 24 -3.24 -27.74 -20.34
C ARG A 24 -1.98 -26.99 -20.76
N MET A 25 -1.83 -25.77 -20.29
CA MET A 25 -0.59 -25.02 -20.48
C MET A 25 0.60 -25.85 -19.98
N PRO A 26 1.78 -25.81 -20.64
CA PRO A 26 3.01 -26.18 -19.97
C PRO A 26 3.13 -25.27 -18.75
N ASP A 27 2.85 -25.85 -17.59
CA ASP A 27 2.83 -25.15 -16.31
C ASP A 27 4.28 -24.82 -15.92
N ASN A 28 4.75 -23.68 -16.40
CA ASN A 28 6.07 -23.15 -16.06
C ASN A 28 6.03 -22.36 -14.74
N ARG A 29 4.95 -22.50 -13.94
CA ARG A 29 4.89 -21.94 -12.59
C ARG A 29 5.94 -22.62 -11.74
N LEU A 30 6.56 -21.84 -10.86
CA LEU A 30 7.42 -22.38 -9.82
C LEU A 30 6.60 -23.38 -8.99
N VAL A 31 6.93 -24.66 -9.04
CA VAL A 31 6.35 -25.65 -8.13
C VAL A 31 6.84 -25.33 -6.72
N ILE A 32 5.92 -24.86 -5.87
CA ILE A 32 6.18 -24.55 -4.47
C ILE A 32 5.98 -25.84 -3.65
N ASP A 33 7.08 -26.57 -3.43
CA ASP A 33 7.11 -27.88 -2.78
C ASP A 33 7.96 -27.89 -1.50
N SER A 34 8.40 -26.73 -1.02
CA SER A 34 9.20 -26.60 0.20
C SER A 34 8.91 -25.31 0.97
N PRO A 35 9.15 -25.28 2.30
CA PRO A 35 9.09 -24.07 3.12
C PRO A 35 9.88 -22.88 2.56
N GLU A 36 11.07 -23.13 2.02
CA GLU A 36 11.93 -22.08 1.45
C GLU A 36 11.30 -21.47 0.20
N LYS A 37 10.67 -22.29 -0.66
CA LYS A 37 9.96 -21.80 -1.84
C LYS A 37 8.70 -21.01 -1.48
N VAL A 38 8.01 -21.39 -0.38
CA VAL A 38 6.90 -20.58 0.17
C VAL A 38 7.41 -19.20 0.56
N GLN A 39 8.51 -19.11 1.31
CA GLN A 39 9.11 -17.82 1.70
C GLN A 39 9.51 -16.99 0.48
N GLN A 40 10.11 -17.62 -0.55
CA GLN A 40 10.46 -16.93 -1.80
C GLN A 40 9.23 -16.40 -2.53
N ALA A 41 8.13 -17.17 -2.61
CA ALA A 41 6.88 -16.69 -3.20
C ALA A 41 6.34 -15.47 -2.44
N LEU A 42 6.41 -15.48 -1.11
CA LEU A 42 5.94 -14.38 -0.27
C LEU A 42 6.73 -13.08 -0.44
N THR A 43 8.01 -13.13 -0.83
CA THR A 43 8.75 -11.90 -1.20
C THR A 43 8.09 -11.13 -2.35
N ASN A 44 7.34 -11.81 -3.20
CA ASN A 44 6.59 -11.22 -4.32
C ASN A 44 5.09 -11.06 -4.03
N ALA A 45 4.63 -11.37 -2.81
CA ALA A 45 3.24 -11.17 -2.37
C ALA A 45 2.96 -9.72 -1.94
N TYR A 46 3.94 -8.82 -2.09
CA TYR A 46 3.81 -7.39 -1.82
C TYR A 46 3.74 -6.62 -3.14
N PRO A 47 2.81 -5.65 -3.29
CA PRO A 47 2.74 -4.82 -4.50
C PRO A 47 4.07 -4.08 -4.74
N GLN A 48 4.65 -4.22 -5.93
CA GLN A 48 5.93 -3.56 -6.26
C GLN A 48 5.74 -2.14 -6.80
N ILE A 49 4.50 -1.71 -7.01
CA ILE A 49 4.10 -0.37 -7.45
C ILE A 49 3.05 0.10 -6.47
N ALA A 50 3.16 1.35 -6.02
CA ALA A 50 2.33 1.89 -4.97
C ALA A 50 1.22 2.81 -5.52
N THR A 51 0.15 2.94 -4.76
CA THR A 51 -0.94 3.89 -5.04
C THR A 51 -0.58 5.33 -4.67
N THR A 52 0.50 5.54 -3.92
CA THR A 52 0.84 6.80 -3.25
C THR A 52 0.91 8.00 -4.19
N LEU A 53 1.51 7.87 -5.38
CA LEU A 53 1.61 8.98 -6.34
C LEU A 53 0.22 9.47 -6.75
N ILE A 54 -0.67 8.54 -7.13
CA ILE A 54 -2.02 8.86 -7.57
C ILE A 54 -2.81 9.46 -6.41
N ASN A 55 -2.79 8.78 -5.26
CA ASN A 55 -3.51 9.23 -4.05
C ASN A 55 -3.11 10.65 -3.63
N GLU A 56 -1.82 10.96 -3.70
CA GLU A 56 -1.31 12.27 -3.32
C GLU A 56 -1.76 13.36 -4.30
N PHE A 57 -1.67 13.12 -5.62
CA PHE A 57 -2.19 14.07 -6.61
C PHE A 57 -3.72 14.14 -6.65
N SER A 58 -4.43 13.16 -6.10
CA SER A 58 -5.89 13.18 -5.95
C SER A 58 -6.32 13.57 -4.52
N SER A 59 -5.54 14.39 -3.82
CA SER A 59 -5.83 14.85 -2.46
C SER A 59 -5.90 16.37 -2.37
N ASP A 60 -6.30 16.88 -1.21
CA ASP A 60 -6.24 18.28 -0.83
C ASP A 60 -4.84 18.74 -0.40
N ASN A 61 -3.84 17.86 -0.39
CA ASN A 61 -2.45 18.23 -0.12
C ASN A 61 -1.79 18.98 -1.28
N ILE A 62 -2.44 19.10 -2.45
CA ILE A 62 -1.85 19.74 -3.63
C ILE A 62 -2.51 21.07 -3.98
N ASP A 63 -1.69 21.98 -4.50
CA ASP A 63 -2.08 23.23 -5.14
C ASP A 63 -1.76 23.18 -6.64
N ASP A 64 -2.57 23.87 -7.44
CA ASP A 64 -2.23 24.23 -8.82
C ASP A 64 -1.67 25.66 -8.85
N ILE A 65 -0.37 25.78 -9.11
CA ILE A 65 0.31 27.08 -9.13
C ILE A 65 0.11 27.87 -10.44
N GLY A 66 -0.70 27.34 -11.37
CA GLY A 66 -1.25 28.08 -12.50
C GLY A 66 -0.95 27.49 -13.88
N ALA A 67 -1.81 27.81 -14.84
CA ALA A 67 -1.73 27.29 -16.21
C ALA A 67 -0.49 27.74 -17.01
N ASP A 68 0.12 28.86 -16.61
CA ASP A 68 1.38 29.33 -17.19
C ASP A 68 2.57 28.42 -16.81
N ASN A 69 2.42 27.60 -15.76
CA ASN A 69 3.38 26.57 -15.45
C ASN A 69 3.14 25.33 -16.32
N ILE A 70 3.97 25.19 -17.36
CA ILE A 70 3.91 24.07 -18.30
C ILE A 70 4.51 22.77 -17.76
N TYR A 71 5.18 22.80 -16.60
CA TYR A 71 5.83 21.64 -16.00
C TYR A 71 4.81 20.76 -15.25
N SER A 72 4.04 19.99 -16.03
CA SER A 72 3.16 18.93 -15.56
C SER A 72 3.07 17.83 -16.61
N ASN A 73 3.23 16.57 -16.21
CA ASN A 73 2.94 15.44 -17.07
C ASN A 73 1.43 15.14 -17.12
N PHE A 74 1.00 14.39 -18.14
CA PHE A 74 -0.42 14.10 -18.37
C PHE A 74 -1.07 13.37 -17.19
N LEU A 75 -0.44 12.28 -16.70
CA LEU A 75 -0.94 11.50 -15.56
C LEU A 75 -1.23 12.40 -14.34
N THR A 76 -0.29 13.27 -13.99
CA THR A 76 -0.40 14.17 -12.84
C THR A 76 -1.55 15.14 -13.02
N ARG A 77 -1.65 15.78 -14.20
CA ARG A 77 -2.70 16.75 -14.49
C ARG A 77 -4.09 16.11 -14.50
N GLU A 78 -4.22 14.94 -15.12
CA GLU A 78 -5.48 14.21 -15.18
C GLU A 78 -5.93 13.76 -13.80
N THR A 79 -4.99 13.29 -12.97
CA THR A 79 -5.24 12.92 -11.58
C THR A 79 -5.69 14.14 -10.74
N ALA A 80 -4.92 15.23 -10.79
CA ALA A 80 -5.19 16.45 -10.00
C ALA A 80 -6.54 17.11 -10.32
N TYR A 81 -7.00 17.00 -11.57
CA TYR A 81 -8.29 17.53 -12.00
C TYR A 81 -9.41 16.51 -12.04
N TRP A 82 -9.19 15.30 -11.53
CA TRP A 82 -10.20 14.24 -11.53
C TRP A 82 -10.75 13.95 -12.94
N GLN A 83 -9.89 14.07 -13.95
CA GLN A 83 -10.20 13.76 -15.34
C GLN A 83 -10.06 12.24 -15.57
N PRO A 84 -10.65 11.70 -16.65
CA PRO A 84 -10.33 10.35 -17.07
C PRO A 84 -8.82 10.21 -17.30
N ILE A 85 -8.18 9.35 -16.51
CA ILE A 85 -6.75 9.09 -16.60
C ILE A 85 -6.52 8.14 -17.78
N LEU A 86 -5.72 8.58 -18.76
CA LEU A 86 -5.30 7.73 -19.87
C LEU A 86 -4.02 6.98 -19.51
N GLU A 87 -3.79 5.84 -20.18
CA GLU A 87 -2.59 5.03 -19.95
C GLU A 87 -1.39 5.53 -20.77
N TYR A 88 -0.35 5.97 -20.07
CA TYR A 88 0.86 6.56 -20.66
C TYR A 88 2.12 5.70 -20.48
N ASN A 89 1.97 4.40 -20.19
CA ASN A 89 3.06 3.52 -19.77
C ASN A 89 3.87 4.10 -18.58
N ASN A 90 3.20 4.87 -17.71
CA ASN A 90 3.83 5.39 -16.50
C ASN A 90 3.96 4.26 -15.48
N VAL A 91 5.08 4.22 -14.75
CA VAL A 91 5.31 3.21 -13.71
C VAL A 91 4.22 3.27 -12.63
N ASP A 92 3.79 4.46 -12.22
CA ASP A 92 2.72 4.66 -11.22
C ASP A 92 1.32 4.79 -11.87
N GLY A 93 1.17 4.38 -13.14
CA GLY A 93 -0.12 4.43 -13.85
C GLY A 93 -1.14 3.42 -13.30
N LEU A 94 -2.43 3.69 -13.51
CA LEU A 94 -3.53 2.87 -12.97
C LEU A 94 -3.47 1.41 -13.41
N GLN A 95 -3.15 1.13 -14.68
CA GLN A 95 -2.96 -0.24 -15.17
C GLN A 95 -1.84 -0.97 -14.43
N ASN A 96 -0.69 -0.32 -14.24
CA ASN A 96 0.45 -0.90 -13.53
C ASN A 96 0.12 -1.15 -12.06
N ILE A 97 -0.56 -0.20 -11.41
CA ILE A 97 -1.07 -0.40 -10.05
C ILE A 97 -1.97 -1.63 -10.01
N TRP A 98 -2.99 -1.71 -10.87
CA TRP A 98 -3.89 -2.86 -10.97
C TRP A 98 -3.12 -4.18 -11.14
N ASP A 99 -2.28 -4.27 -12.17
CA ASP A 99 -1.56 -5.49 -12.54
C ASP A 99 -0.61 -5.97 -11.44
N TYR A 100 0.17 -5.06 -10.82
CA TYR A 100 1.15 -5.44 -9.81
C TYR A 100 0.51 -5.81 -8.47
N HIS A 101 -0.67 -5.28 -8.14
CA HIS A 101 -1.43 -5.71 -6.97
C HIS A 101 -2.05 -7.09 -7.21
N TYR A 102 -2.64 -7.37 -8.38
CA TYR A 102 -3.15 -8.72 -8.68
C TYR A 102 -2.04 -9.76 -8.85
N LYS A 103 -0.85 -9.39 -9.33
CA LYS A 103 0.33 -10.26 -9.29
C LYS A 103 0.70 -10.62 -7.85
N ALA A 104 0.75 -9.63 -6.95
CA ALA A 104 1.02 -9.85 -5.53
C ALA A 104 -0.03 -10.77 -4.87
N ILE A 105 -1.32 -10.55 -5.17
CA ILE A 105 -2.42 -11.44 -4.76
C ILE A 105 -2.22 -12.86 -5.29
N GLY A 106 -1.80 -13.01 -6.55
CA GLY A 106 -1.50 -14.30 -7.15
C GLY A 106 -0.38 -15.05 -6.42
N GLN A 107 0.68 -14.35 -6.00
CA GLN A 107 1.78 -14.94 -5.22
C GLN A 107 1.33 -15.36 -3.82
N ALA A 108 0.53 -14.53 -3.14
CA ALA A 108 -0.07 -14.90 -1.85
C ALA A 108 -0.97 -16.14 -1.99
N ASN A 109 -1.80 -16.20 -3.03
CA ASN A 109 -2.66 -17.34 -3.30
C ASN A 109 -1.87 -18.61 -3.64
N ALA A 110 -0.80 -18.51 -4.43
CA ALA A 110 0.07 -19.65 -4.74
C ALA A 110 0.75 -20.20 -3.48
N ALA A 111 1.22 -19.33 -2.59
CA ALA A 111 1.79 -19.75 -1.31
C ALA A 111 0.73 -20.43 -0.42
N LEU A 112 -0.47 -19.85 -0.29
CA LEU A 112 -1.57 -20.43 0.49
C LEU A 112 -2.00 -21.80 -0.05
N ASP A 113 -2.12 -21.91 -1.37
CA ASP A 113 -2.50 -23.16 -2.02
C ASP A 113 -1.44 -24.24 -1.83
N ALA A 114 -0.16 -23.92 -2.04
CA ALA A 114 0.94 -24.85 -1.83
C ALA A 114 1.05 -25.33 -0.38
N ILE A 115 0.86 -24.44 0.60
CA ILE A 115 0.80 -24.80 2.03
C ILE A 115 -0.33 -25.81 2.27
N GLU A 116 -1.51 -25.60 1.68
CA GLU A 116 -2.67 -26.46 1.86
C GLU A 116 -2.51 -27.82 1.16
N THR A 117 -2.13 -27.82 -0.12
CA THR A 117 -2.23 -28.97 -1.03
C THR A 117 -0.94 -29.81 -1.07
N THR A 118 0.21 -29.16 -1.16
CA THR A 118 1.52 -29.81 -1.40
C THR A 118 2.28 -30.05 -0.10
N LEU A 119 2.19 -29.10 0.84
CA LEU A 119 2.86 -29.16 2.14
C LEU A 119 1.92 -29.61 3.27
N HIS A 120 0.70 -30.04 2.92
CA HIS A 120 -0.27 -30.69 3.80
C HIS A 120 -0.57 -29.94 5.11
N ASN A 121 -0.64 -28.60 5.05
CA ASN A 121 -0.82 -27.71 6.20
C ASN A 121 0.19 -27.95 7.34
N ASP A 122 1.47 -28.13 7.01
CA ASP A 122 2.55 -28.14 8.00
C ASP A 122 2.44 -26.93 8.94
N ALA A 123 2.30 -27.20 10.25
CA ALA A 123 2.12 -26.18 11.26
C ALA A 123 3.32 -25.23 11.40
N SER A 124 4.52 -25.66 10.98
CA SER A 124 5.71 -24.79 10.93
C SER A 124 5.55 -23.64 9.92
N LEU A 125 4.61 -23.75 8.97
CA LEU A 125 4.30 -22.74 7.96
C LEU A 125 3.14 -21.82 8.37
N ASN A 126 2.63 -21.93 9.61
CA ASN A 126 1.60 -21.03 10.10
C ASN A 126 1.98 -19.54 9.96
N PRO A 127 3.21 -19.10 10.30
CA PRO A 127 3.62 -17.71 10.09
C PRO A 127 3.55 -17.28 8.61
N ALA A 128 3.99 -18.16 7.70
CA ALA A 128 3.89 -17.91 6.26
C ALA A 128 2.43 -17.84 5.78
N LYS A 129 1.56 -18.71 6.29
CA LYS A 129 0.11 -18.68 6.02
C LYS A 129 -0.53 -17.39 6.52
N GLY A 130 -0.16 -16.94 7.72
CA GLY A 130 -0.59 -15.68 8.30
C GLY A 130 -0.17 -14.48 7.45
N GLU A 131 1.11 -14.41 7.10
CA GLU A 131 1.66 -13.38 6.22
C GLU A 131 0.95 -13.34 4.87
N ALA A 132 0.75 -14.49 4.22
CA ALA A 132 0.09 -14.57 2.92
C ALA A 132 -1.35 -14.04 2.95
N LEU A 133 -2.13 -14.38 3.99
CA LEU A 133 -3.48 -13.87 4.18
C LEU A 133 -3.49 -12.34 4.35
N VAL A 134 -2.59 -11.81 5.18
CA VAL A 134 -2.48 -10.36 5.42
C VAL A 134 -1.99 -9.62 4.17
N ALA A 135 -1.03 -10.18 3.43
CA ALA A 135 -0.54 -9.60 2.18
C ALA A 135 -1.64 -9.56 1.10
N ARG A 136 -2.42 -10.63 0.97
CA ARG A 136 -3.60 -10.67 0.09
C ARG A 136 -4.63 -9.63 0.48
N ALA A 137 -4.95 -9.54 1.77
CA ALA A 137 -5.87 -8.53 2.31
C ALA A 137 -5.39 -7.10 2.00
N TYR A 138 -4.09 -6.82 2.19
CA TYR A 138 -3.49 -5.52 1.93
C TYR A 138 -3.56 -5.12 0.44
N ALA A 139 -3.21 -6.02 -0.46
CA ALA A 139 -3.26 -5.74 -1.89
C ALA A 139 -4.69 -5.42 -2.38
N HIS A 140 -5.70 -6.17 -1.90
CA HIS A 140 -7.10 -5.85 -2.19
C HIS A 140 -7.56 -4.54 -1.53
N PHE A 141 -7.10 -4.25 -0.31
CA PHE A 141 -7.37 -2.99 0.37
C PHE A 141 -6.85 -1.77 -0.41
N CYS A 142 -5.62 -1.84 -0.94
CA CYS A 142 -5.08 -0.79 -1.79
C CYS A 142 -5.93 -0.57 -3.05
N LEU A 143 -6.35 -1.66 -3.70
CA LEU A 143 -7.14 -1.60 -4.93
C LEU A 143 -8.56 -1.07 -4.70
N VAL A 144 -9.27 -1.56 -3.68
CA VAL A 144 -10.66 -1.13 -3.45
C VAL A 144 -10.74 0.36 -3.13
N ASN A 145 -9.77 0.89 -2.37
CA ASN A 145 -9.73 2.32 -2.03
C ASN A 145 -9.32 3.22 -3.20
N LEU A 146 -8.60 2.69 -4.20
CA LEU A 146 -8.25 3.47 -5.40
C LEU A 146 -9.33 3.41 -6.49
N PHE A 147 -9.98 2.25 -6.68
CA PHE A 147 -10.86 1.99 -7.82
C PHE A 147 -12.36 1.96 -7.49
N SER A 148 -12.73 2.15 -6.22
CA SER A 148 -14.13 2.09 -5.77
C SER A 148 -14.48 3.27 -4.87
N GLN A 149 -15.77 3.42 -4.59
CA GLN A 149 -16.23 4.40 -3.60
C GLN A 149 -15.71 4.04 -2.20
N ALA A 150 -15.50 5.07 -1.37
CA ALA A 150 -15.15 4.87 0.03
C ALA A 150 -16.21 4.03 0.76
N TYR A 151 -15.77 3.20 1.71
CA TYR A 151 -16.71 2.37 2.46
C TYR A 151 -17.71 3.23 3.24
N ASN A 152 -18.99 2.93 3.05
CA ASN A 152 -20.09 3.54 3.74
C ASN A 152 -21.12 2.44 4.07
N PRO A 153 -21.47 2.24 5.35
CA PRO A 153 -22.37 1.17 5.77
C PRO A 153 -23.76 1.24 5.13
N ASN A 154 -24.15 2.42 4.61
CA ASN A 154 -25.46 2.64 4.00
C ASN A 154 -25.49 2.39 2.47
N THR A 155 -24.35 2.47 1.78
CA THR A 155 -24.31 2.40 0.30
C THR A 155 -23.42 1.29 -0.24
N SER A 156 -22.44 0.82 0.53
CA SER A 156 -21.41 -0.12 0.04
C SER A 156 -21.93 -1.51 -0.32
N SER A 157 -23.17 -1.85 0.05
CA SER A 157 -23.85 -3.06 -0.43
C SER A 157 -24.26 -2.98 -1.90
N SER A 158 -24.23 -1.80 -2.51
CA SER A 158 -24.51 -1.59 -3.94
C SER A 158 -23.37 -0.89 -4.69
N ASP A 159 -22.44 -0.24 -3.97
CA ASP A 159 -21.26 0.36 -4.58
C ASP A 159 -20.38 -0.73 -5.19
N LEU A 160 -19.97 -0.54 -6.44
CA LEU A 160 -19.22 -1.52 -7.21
C LEU A 160 -17.80 -1.65 -6.66
N GLY A 161 -17.43 -2.87 -6.24
CA GLY A 161 -16.13 -3.17 -5.63
C GLY A 161 -15.05 -3.52 -6.65
N ILE A 162 -14.21 -4.50 -6.29
CA ILE A 162 -13.19 -5.10 -7.16
C ILE A 162 -13.22 -6.63 -7.01
N PRO A 163 -12.78 -7.40 -8.01
CA PRO A 163 -12.68 -8.85 -7.86
C PRO A 163 -11.82 -9.26 -6.67
N TYR A 164 -12.39 -10.02 -5.73
CA TYR A 164 -11.63 -10.57 -4.61
C TYR A 164 -11.15 -11.99 -4.93
N ILE A 165 -9.86 -12.16 -5.22
CA ILE A 165 -9.30 -13.42 -5.72
C ILE A 165 -8.65 -14.20 -4.58
N THR A 166 -9.17 -15.39 -4.28
CA THR A 166 -8.76 -16.21 -3.11
C THR A 166 -8.01 -17.49 -3.46
N ARG A 167 -7.89 -17.81 -4.75
CA ARG A 167 -7.24 -19.01 -5.28
C ARG A 167 -6.31 -18.65 -6.44
N PRO A 168 -5.28 -19.46 -6.72
CA PRO A 168 -4.49 -19.32 -7.94
C PRO A 168 -5.39 -19.34 -9.17
N GLU A 169 -5.04 -18.55 -10.18
CA GLU A 169 -5.80 -18.54 -11.43
C GLU A 169 -5.42 -19.77 -12.27
N GLU A 170 -6.40 -20.55 -12.72
CA GLU A 170 -6.18 -21.75 -13.53
C GLU A 170 -6.65 -21.55 -14.98
N GLU A 171 -7.51 -20.56 -15.23
CA GLU A 171 -8.09 -20.29 -16.53
C GLU A 171 -7.36 -19.17 -17.28
N MET A 172 -7.37 -19.24 -18.62
CA MET A 172 -6.89 -18.15 -19.46
C MET A 172 -7.98 -17.07 -19.57
N ASN A 173 -7.69 -15.86 -19.09
CA ASN A 173 -8.61 -14.71 -19.10
C ASN A 173 -9.94 -14.94 -18.33
N PRO A 174 -9.85 -15.26 -17.03
CA PRO A 174 -11.00 -15.50 -16.17
C PRO A 174 -11.95 -14.30 -16.16
N GLN A 175 -13.24 -14.54 -16.38
CA GLN A 175 -14.24 -13.50 -16.24
C GLN A 175 -14.62 -13.37 -14.76
N ARG A 176 -14.03 -12.37 -14.08
CA ARG A 176 -14.28 -12.11 -12.65
C ARG A 176 -15.26 -10.97 -12.48
N GLN A 177 -16.31 -11.20 -11.69
CA GLN A 177 -17.24 -10.14 -11.30
C GLN A 177 -16.61 -9.27 -10.20
N ARG A 178 -16.87 -7.96 -10.24
CA ARG A 178 -16.32 -7.00 -9.27
C ARG A 178 -16.92 -7.14 -7.87
N GLY A 179 -18.09 -7.74 -7.71
CA GLY A 179 -18.83 -7.71 -6.46
C GLY A 179 -19.08 -6.27 -5.97
N THR A 180 -19.28 -6.13 -4.66
CA THR A 180 -19.56 -4.86 -3.99
C THR A 180 -18.42 -4.44 -3.07
N VAL A 181 -18.34 -3.15 -2.75
CA VAL A 181 -17.37 -2.64 -1.77
C VAL A 181 -17.56 -3.33 -0.41
N ALA A 182 -18.80 -3.58 0.02
CA ALA A 182 -19.09 -4.28 1.27
C ALA A 182 -18.54 -5.72 1.28
N GLU A 183 -18.72 -6.47 0.19
CA GLU A 183 -18.18 -7.84 0.08
C GLU A 183 -16.65 -7.85 0.11
N VAL A 184 -16.00 -6.92 -0.59
CA VAL A 184 -14.53 -6.81 -0.56
C VAL A 184 -14.04 -6.56 0.88
N TYR A 185 -14.64 -5.60 1.59
CA TYR A 185 -14.26 -5.33 2.99
C TYR A 185 -14.52 -6.53 3.91
N GLN A 186 -15.63 -7.26 3.73
CA GLN A 186 -15.88 -8.48 4.50
C GLN A 186 -14.81 -9.54 4.28
N GLN A 187 -14.34 -9.72 3.04
CA GLN A 187 -13.28 -10.69 2.72
C GLN A 187 -11.91 -10.25 3.27
N ILE A 188 -11.58 -8.96 3.21
CA ILE A 188 -10.38 -8.40 3.85
C ILE A 188 -10.41 -8.69 5.36
N ALA A 189 -11.54 -8.43 6.03
CA ALA A 189 -11.71 -8.72 7.44
C ALA A 189 -11.52 -10.22 7.76
N ALA A 190 -12.10 -11.11 6.93
CA ALA A 190 -11.96 -12.56 7.10
C ALA A 190 -10.52 -13.05 6.95
N ASP A 191 -9.75 -12.48 6.02
CA ASP A 191 -8.33 -12.78 5.85
C ASP A 191 -7.51 -12.28 7.04
N LEU A 192 -7.79 -11.06 7.54
CA LEU A 192 -7.14 -10.53 8.74
C LEU A 192 -7.44 -11.37 9.99
N GLU A 193 -8.71 -11.74 10.22
CA GLU A 193 -9.12 -12.54 11.39
C GLU A 193 -8.45 -13.91 11.41
N LYS A 194 -8.22 -14.52 10.24
CA LYS A 194 -7.50 -15.80 10.11
C LYS A 194 -5.99 -15.62 10.17
N GLY A 195 -5.45 -14.54 9.58
CA GLY A 195 -4.03 -14.35 9.39
C GLY A 195 -3.30 -13.81 10.62
N LEU A 196 -3.86 -12.81 11.29
CA LEU A 196 -3.22 -12.12 12.42
C LEU A 196 -2.79 -13.04 13.58
N PRO A 197 -3.57 -14.07 13.98
CA PRO A 197 -3.15 -14.98 15.05
C PRO A 197 -1.98 -15.89 14.67
N LEU A 198 -1.71 -16.07 13.37
CA LEU A 198 -0.69 -16.99 12.87
C LEU A 198 0.68 -16.33 12.71
N ILE A 199 0.75 -15.00 12.71
CA ILE A 199 2.01 -14.26 12.50
C ILE A 199 2.94 -14.43 13.70
N ASP A 200 4.18 -14.79 13.41
CA ASP A 200 5.27 -14.93 14.37
C ASP A 200 6.54 -14.28 13.80
N ASP A 201 7.04 -13.25 14.48
CA ASP A 201 8.18 -12.46 14.03
C ASP A 201 9.49 -13.26 13.99
N SER A 202 9.57 -14.36 14.75
CA SER A 202 10.75 -15.24 14.76
C SER A 202 10.96 -15.99 13.44
N TYR A 203 9.92 -16.02 12.59
CA TYR A 203 9.97 -16.64 11.27
C TYR A 203 10.76 -15.80 10.25
N TYR A 204 10.89 -14.49 10.47
CA TYR A 204 11.48 -13.57 9.48
C TYR A 204 12.94 -13.25 9.79
N GLN A 205 13.79 -13.35 8.78
CA GLN A 205 15.19 -12.90 8.91
C GLN A 205 15.30 -11.38 8.97
N MET A 206 14.44 -10.66 8.22
CA MET A 206 14.37 -9.20 8.21
C MET A 206 12.92 -8.75 8.45
N PRO A 207 12.40 -8.81 9.68
CA PRO A 207 10.96 -8.64 9.97
C PRO A 207 10.34 -7.36 9.40
N LYS A 208 11.10 -6.27 9.26
CA LYS A 208 10.59 -5.00 8.73
C LYS A 208 10.25 -5.04 7.24
N TYR A 209 10.71 -6.01 6.47
CA TYR A 209 10.34 -6.17 5.06
C TYR A 209 9.16 -7.13 4.85
N HIS A 210 8.55 -7.60 5.94
CA HIS A 210 7.43 -8.51 5.95
C HIS A 210 6.27 -7.93 6.76
N PHE A 211 5.07 -8.49 6.61
CA PHE A 211 3.99 -8.34 7.57
C PHE A 211 4.33 -9.06 8.89
N ASN A 212 5.28 -8.48 9.63
CA ASN A 212 5.49 -8.80 11.03
C ASN A 212 4.25 -8.43 11.85
N LYS A 213 4.19 -8.89 13.10
CA LYS A 213 3.03 -8.75 13.97
C LYS A 213 2.61 -7.30 14.10
N LYS A 214 3.54 -6.38 14.40
CA LYS A 214 3.16 -4.96 14.56
C LYS A 214 2.70 -4.34 13.24
N ALA A 215 3.35 -4.63 12.12
CA ALA A 215 2.93 -4.15 10.81
C ALA A 215 1.53 -4.65 10.43
N ALA A 216 1.25 -5.94 10.65
CA ALA A 216 -0.03 -6.55 10.34
C ALA A 216 -1.16 -6.00 11.22
N TYR A 217 -0.91 -5.78 12.51
CA TYR A 217 -1.89 -5.17 13.41
C TYR A 217 -2.07 -3.66 13.14
N ALA A 218 -1.03 -2.94 12.70
CA ALA A 218 -1.18 -1.56 12.24
C ALA A 218 -2.03 -1.47 10.97
N PHE A 219 -1.81 -2.39 10.02
CA PHE A 219 -2.69 -2.52 8.86
C PHE A 219 -4.12 -2.83 9.27
N ALA A 220 -4.33 -3.79 10.16
CA ALA A 220 -5.66 -4.14 10.64
C ALA A 220 -6.34 -2.96 11.34
N ALA A 221 -5.61 -2.18 12.14
CA ALA A 221 -6.13 -0.99 12.79
C ALA A 221 -6.62 0.04 11.77
N ARG A 222 -5.78 0.36 10.76
CA ARG A 222 -6.16 1.24 9.65
C ARG A 222 -7.39 0.70 8.92
N PHE A 223 -7.34 -0.56 8.49
CA PHE A 223 -8.44 -1.19 7.76
C PHE A 223 -9.76 -1.11 8.55
N TYR A 224 -9.75 -1.47 9.83
CA TYR A 224 -10.96 -1.44 10.66
C TYR A 224 -11.47 -0.02 10.91
N LEU A 225 -10.59 0.99 10.90
CA LEU A 225 -11.02 2.39 10.93
C LEU A 225 -11.77 2.76 9.64
N TYR A 226 -11.20 2.47 8.46
CA TYR A 226 -11.90 2.65 7.16
C TYR A 226 -13.21 1.85 7.10
N TYR A 227 -13.24 0.67 7.71
CA TYR A 227 -14.41 -0.21 7.76
C TYR A 227 -15.45 0.18 8.84
N GLN A 228 -15.20 1.28 9.57
CA GLN A 228 -16.04 1.78 10.65
C GLN A 228 -16.28 0.77 11.79
N GLN A 229 -15.31 -0.13 12.02
CA GLN A 229 -15.29 -1.10 13.11
C GLN A 229 -14.41 -0.58 14.25
N TRP A 230 -14.87 0.51 14.89
CA TRP A 230 -14.08 1.32 15.82
C TRP A 230 -13.42 0.51 16.95
N GLN A 231 -14.15 -0.43 17.56
CA GLN A 231 -13.59 -1.27 18.61
C GLN A 231 -12.47 -2.19 18.08
N LYS A 232 -12.65 -2.80 16.90
CA LYS A 232 -11.61 -3.63 16.29
C LYS A 232 -10.38 -2.81 15.91
N ALA A 233 -10.56 -1.57 15.45
CA ALA A 233 -9.48 -0.64 15.17
C ALA A 233 -8.68 -0.30 16.43
N LEU A 234 -9.36 0.03 17.52
CA LEU A 234 -8.76 0.29 18.83
C LEU A 234 -8.00 -0.94 19.37
N ASP A 235 -8.61 -2.12 19.32
CA ASP A 235 -8.00 -3.37 19.80
C ASP A 235 -6.72 -3.69 19.02
N ALA A 236 -6.75 -3.53 17.69
CA ALA A 236 -5.59 -3.76 16.85
C ALA A 236 -4.47 -2.73 17.11
N ALA A 237 -4.81 -1.44 17.25
CA ALA A 237 -3.84 -0.40 17.56
C ALA A 237 -3.18 -0.61 18.95
N ASN A 238 -3.93 -1.13 19.92
CA ASN A 238 -3.40 -1.47 21.25
C ASN A 238 -2.36 -2.60 21.21
N VAL A 239 -2.45 -3.54 20.27
CA VAL A 239 -1.41 -4.56 20.07
C VAL A 239 -0.10 -3.93 19.60
N VAL A 240 -0.16 -2.87 18.80
CA VAL A 240 1.01 -2.18 18.26
C VAL A 240 1.68 -1.29 19.32
N LEU A 241 0.88 -0.44 19.97
CA LEU A 241 1.34 0.66 20.83
C LEU A 241 1.37 0.35 22.32
N THR A 242 0.78 -0.79 22.73
CA THR A 242 0.43 -1.13 24.12
C THR A 242 -0.56 -0.15 24.76
N THR A 243 -1.08 -0.46 25.95
CA THR A 243 -1.99 0.42 26.71
C THR A 243 -1.28 1.27 27.78
N ASN A 244 0.06 1.22 27.83
CA ASN A 244 0.86 1.98 28.78
C ASN A 244 1.54 3.16 28.08
N ASP A 245 1.17 4.37 28.49
CA ASP A 245 1.65 5.61 27.85
C ASP A 245 3.17 5.75 27.84
N ALA A 246 3.86 5.34 28.91
CA ALA A 246 5.32 5.42 28.97
C ALA A 246 5.97 4.48 27.94
N THR A 247 5.39 3.30 27.72
CA THR A 247 5.84 2.38 26.66
C THR A 247 5.49 2.92 25.28
N THR A 248 4.28 3.45 25.09
CA THR A 248 3.85 4.05 23.82
C THR A 248 4.79 5.17 23.39
N LYS A 249 5.21 6.05 24.31
CA LYS A 249 6.13 7.16 24.01
C LYS A 249 7.46 6.69 23.42
N ASN A 250 7.99 5.54 23.86
CA ASN A 250 9.24 4.98 23.31
C ASN A 250 9.05 4.29 21.94
N LEU A 251 7.81 4.17 21.45
CA LEU A 251 7.50 3.53 20.17
C LEU A 251 7.22 4.55 19.06
N VAL A 252 6.79 5.76 19.40
CA VAL A 252 6.58 6.85 18.43
C VAL A 252 7.90 7.49 18.01
N ARG A 253 7.90 8.18 16.88
CA ARG A 253 9.12 8.78 16.33
C ARG A 253 9.53 10.00 17.11
N GLU A 254 10.81 10.05 17.46
CA GLU A 254 11.44 11.25 18.01
C GLU A 254 11.66 12.29 16.91
N TRP A 255 10.62 13.06 16.58
CA TRP A 255 10.69 14.05 15.50
C TRP A 255 11.74 15.14 15.74
N LEU A 256 12.16 15.37 16.99
CA LEU A 256 13.29 16.26 17.34
C LEU A 256 14.61 15.80 16.72
N ASP A 257 14.82 14.49 16.53
CA ASP A 257 16.04 13.97 15.92
C ASP A 257 16.22 14.52 14.48
N PHE A 258 15.14 14.92 13.80
CA PHE A 258 15.21 15.53 12.46
C PHE A 258 15.68 16.99 12.47
N ARG A 259 15.99 17.56 13.64
CA ARG A 259 16.70 18.85 13.77
C ARG A 259 18.19 18.68 14.00
N ASP A 260 18.64 17.47 14.32
CA ASP A 260 20.02 17.16 14.60
C ASP A 260 20.69 16.52 13.37
N ALA A 261 21.62 17.27 12.75
CA ALA A 261 22.38 16.77 11.61
C ALA A 261 23.26 15.55 11.95
N GLN A 262 23.59 15.30 13.23
CA GLN A 262 24.27 14.06 13.64
C GLN A 262 23.36 12.83 13.57
N LYS A 263 22.05 13.03 13.68
CA LYS A 263 21.03 11.97 13.58
C LYS A 263 20.57 11.73 12.15
N THR A 264 20.43 12.80 11.37
CA THR A 264 20.00 12.73 9.96
C THR A 264 21.17 12.62 8.98
N GLY A 265 22.40 12.88 9.41
CA GLY A 265 23.63 12.89 8.61
C GLY A 265 23.95 14.27 8.01
N THR A 266 23.00 14.90 7.32
CA THR A 266 23.13 16.27 6.80
C THR A 266 21.76 16.88 6.54
N ARG A 267 21.67 18.21 6.47
CA ARG A 267 20.43 18.92 6.11
C ARG A 267 20.22 18.90 4.60
N SER A 268 19.78 17.76 4.08
CA SER A 268 19.37 17.59 2.68
C SER A 268 18.13 16.71 2.57
N ILE A 269 17.38 16.89 1.48
CA ILE A 269 16.20 16.08 1.14
C ILE A 269 16.57 14.59 1.23
N THR A 270 17.60 14.16 0.51
CA THR A 270 18.03 12.75 0.49
C THR A 270 18.33 12.18 1.87
N ALA A 271 19.08 12.91 2.70
CA ALA A 271 19.47 12.43 4.02
C ALA A 271 18.26 12.31 4.97
N TYR A 272 17.32 13.24 4.89
CA TYR A 272 16.08 13.19 5.68
C TYR A 272 15.18 12.03 5.25
N ALA A 273 15.01 11.81 3.95
CA ALA A 273 14.25 10.67 3.45
C ALA A 273 14.88 9.33 3.86
N GLN A 274 16.20 9.22 3.81
CA GLN A 274 16.92 8.03 4.27
C GLN A 274 16.79 7.83 5.77
N ALA A 275 16.88 8.90 6.57
CA ALA A 275 16.65 8.84 8.01
C ALA A 275 15.20 8.46 8.35
N TYR A 276 14.21 8.95 7.60
CA TYR A 276 12.81 8.60 7.76
C TYR A 276 12.56 7.12 7.48
N ALA A 277 13.10 6.59 6.38
CA ALA A 277 12.89 5.21 5.92
C ALA A 277 13.93 4.21 6.44
N ARG A 278 14.77 4.58 7.42
CA ARG A 278 15.80 3.67 7.96
C ARG A 278 15.17 2.49 8.71
N GLU A 279 15.78 1.32 8.59
CA GLU A 279 15.33 0.12 9.28
C GLU A 279 15.45 0.25 10.80
N SER A 280 16.49 0.90 11.31
CA SER A 280 16.72 1.05 12.75
C SER A 280 15.71 1.96 13.47
N GLU A 281 14.85 2.65 12.74
CA GLU A 281 13.84 3.53 13.31
C GLU A 281 12.69 2.74 13.91
N VAL A 282 12.53 2.80 15.23
CA VAL A 282 11.54 2.00 15.98
C VAL A 282 10.12 2.27 15.49
N ALA A 283 9.83 3.51 15.10
CA ALA A 283 8.51 3.90 14.61
C ALA A 283 8.14 3.31 13.25
N ASN A 284 9.13 2.86 12.45
CA ASN A 284 8.88 2.18 11.17
C ASN A 284 8.53 0.72 11.42
N LEU A 285 7.27 0.35 11.17
CA LEU A 285 6.78 -1.02 11.38
C LEU A 285 7.02 -1.91 10.15
N MET A 286 7.04 -1.30 8.96
CA MET A 286 7.27 -1.99 7.71
C MET A 286 7.98 -1.08 6.71
N LEU A 287 8.89 -1.66 5.92
CA LEU A 287 9.61 -1.06 4.81
C LEU A 287 9.28 -1.81 3.54
N GLN A 288 8.84 -1.10 2.52
CA GLN A 288 8.42 -1.70 1.24
C GLN A 288 9.17 -1.02 0.09
N PRO A 289 10.20 -1.69 -0.45
CA PRO A 289 10.85 -1.24 -1.67
C PRO A 289 9.89 -1.33 -2.86
N VAL A 290 9.68 -0.22 -3.56
CA VAL A 290 8.78 -0.16 -4.72
C VAL A 290 9.46 0.55 -5.90
N TYR A 291 8.99 0.24 -7.11
CA TYR A 291 9.22 1.08 -8.27
C TYR A 291 8.21 2.23 -8.24
N SER A 292 8.72 3.45 -8.26
CA SER A 292 7.87 4.65 -8.27
C SER A 292 8.67 5.86 -8.72
N GLN A 293 8.00 6.75 -9.44
CA GLN A 293 8.48 8.09 -9.72
C GLN A 293 8.09 9.09 -8.62
N LEU A 294 7.44 8.69 -7.52
CA LEU A 294 7.02 9.57 -6.43
C LEU A 294 8.12 10.54 -5.97
N SER A 295 9.29 10.01 -5.63
CA SER A 295 10.41 10.82 -5.15
C SER A 295 11.00 11.77 -6.20
N THR A 296 10.66 11.58 -7.48
CA THR A 296 11.07 12.43 -8.60
C THR A 296 9.94 13.30 -9.20
N ASN A 297 8.69 12.91 -9.05
CA ASN A 297 7.55 13.58 -9.68
C ASN A 297 6.82 14.49 -8.70
N TYR A 298 6.78 14.15 -7.42
CA TYR A 298 6.10 14.95 -6.40
C TYR A 298 7.07 15.93 -5.70
N PHE A 299 8.37 15.61 -5.66
CA PHE A 299 9.35 16.34 -4.83
C PHE A 299 10.38 17.18 -5.61
N ILE A 300 10.49 17.04 -6.94
CA ILE A 300 11.50 17.75 -7.75
C ILE A 300 10.95 18.25 -9.10
N GLU A 301 11.84 18.85 -9.89
CA GLU A 301 11.65 19.82 -10.97
C GLU A 301 10.69 19.47 -12.15
N THR A 302 10.11 18.27 -12.22
CA THR A 302 9.39 17.81 -13.44
C THR A 302 7.87 18.05 -13.42
N ASN A 303 7.21 18.07 -12.25
CA ASN A 303 5.78 18.40 -12.12
C ASN A 303 5.56 19.59 -11.17
N GLN A 304 6.22 20.70 -11.45
CA GLN A 304 6.23 21.87 -10.58
C GLN A 304 4.85 22.53 -10.44
N ARG A 305 3.95 22.29 -11.40
CA ARG A 305 2.60 22.89 -11.40
C ARG A 305 1.72 22.41 -10.25
N PHE A 306 1.80 21.11 -9.93
CA PHE A 306 0.98 20.49 -8.91
C PHE A 306 1.88 20.05 -7.77
N SER A 307 1.73 20.65 -6.59
CA SER A 307 2.58 20.33 -5.45
C SER A 307 1.95 20.77 -4.14
N HIS A 308 2.46 20.27 -3.01
CA HIS A 308 2.20 20.89 -1.71
C HIS A 308 2.86 22.27 -1.70
N ALA A 309 2.10 23.31 -2.06
CA ALA A 309 2.64 24.65 -2.24
C ALA A 309 2.56 25.49 -0.97
N TYR A 310 3.12 26.70 -1.00
CA TYR A 310 3.15 27.56 0.17
C TYR A 310 1.75 27.90 0.68
N ARG A 311 0.76 28.03 -0.22
CA ARG A 311 -0.63 28.30 0.17
C ARG A 311 -1.19 27.18 1.04
N VAL A 312 -1.19 25.92 0.59
CA VAL A 312 -1.62 24.77 1.41
C VAL A 312 -0.79 24.68 2.69
N SER A 313 0.53 24.87 2.61
CA SER A 313 1.39 24.82 3.81
C SER A 313 0.97 25.82 4.88
N GLU A 314 0.75 27.09 4.54
CA GLU A 314 0.49 28.14 5.53
C GLU A 314 -0.95 28.24 5.97
N GLN A 315 -1.88 27.82 5.12
CA GLN A 315 -3.29 27.97 5.40
C GLN A 315 -3.89 26.70 6.01
N GLU A 316 -3.35 25.53 5.68
CA GLU A 316 -4.03 24.26 5.91
C GLU A 316 -3.17 23.24 6.68
N THR A 317 -1.84 23.21 6.50
CA THR A 317 -1.01 22.13 7.07
C THR A 317 0.16 22.55 7.97
N LEU A 318 1.36 22.80 7.42
CA LEU A 318 2.63 22.80 8.17
C LEU A 318 2.91 24.10 8.93
N SER A 319 2.40 25.21 8.41
CA SER A 319 2.64 26.56 8.93
C SER A 319 1.36 27.25 9.38
N THR A 320 0.25 26.51 9.47
CA THR A 320 -1.02 27.08 9.93
C THR A 320 -1.08 27.12 11.44
N THR A 321 -1.71 28.18 11.97
CA THR A 321 -2.00 28.27 13.41
C THR A 321 -2.92 27.12 13.81
N ASN A 322 -2.56 26.41 14.87
CA ASN A 322 -3.35 25.27 15.36
C ASN A 322 -3.44 25.29 16.89
N LEU A 323 -4.12 24.29 17.45
CA LEU A 323 -4.37 24.19 18.90
C LEU A 323 -3.08 24.13 19.74
N TRP A 324 -1.99 23.60 19.17
CA TRP A 324 -0.70 23.45 19.84
C TRP A 324 0.28 24.59 19.50
N ASP A 325 0.15 25.20 18.31
CA ASP A 325 0.94 26.35 17.87
C ASP A 325 0.04 27.54 17.49
N ALA A 326 -0.35 28.33 18.49
CA ALA A 326 -1.22 29.49 18.30
C ALA A 326 -0.53 30.66 17.58
N ASN A 327 0.80 30.66 17.47
CA ASN A 327 1.57 31.76 16.90
C ASN A 327 2.08 31.45 15.48
N ALA A 328 2.16 30.16 15.10
CA ALA A 328 2.67 29.68 13.81
C ALA A 328 3.99 30.35 13.38
N ALA A 329 4.81 30.74 14.36
CA ALA A 329 5.93 31.63 14.12
C ALA A 329 7.12 30.83 13.57
N SER A 330 7.42 31.01 12.29
CA SER A 330 8.66 30.50 11.68
C SER A 330 9.86 31.29 12.20
N LYS A 331 10.43 30.88 13.33
CA LYS A 331 11.74 31.37 13.78
C LYS A 331 12.81 30.41 13.25
N ASN A 332 13.70 30.91 12.40
CA ASN A 332 14.83 30.15 11.85
C ASN A 332 14.45 28.88 11.06
N ASN A 333 13.44 28.98 10.18
CA ASN A 333 12.97 27.89 9.31
C ASN A 333 12.38 26.66 10.05
N GLY A 334 12.07 26.79 11.34
CA GLY A 334 11.35 25.78 12.11
C GLY A 334 10.08 26.37 12.69
N TYR A 335 8.98 25.64 12.59
CA TYR A 335 7.78 25.92 13.38
C TYR A 335 8.02 25.38 14.79
N GLU A 336 7.65 26.15 15.82
CA GLU A 336 8.02 25.85 17.21
C GLU A 336 7.60 24.42 17.62
N PHE A 337 6.41 23.99 17.15
CA PHE A 337 5.83 22.69 17.44
C PHE A 337 5.93 21.66 16.29
N TYR A 338 6.43 22.05 15.11
CA TYR A 338 6.67 21.11 14.01
C TYR A 338 8.15 20.71 13.95
N TRP A 339 8.50 19.59 14.59
CA TRP A 339 9.89 19.15 14.71
C TRP A 339 10.47 18.62 13.40
N PHE A 340 9.63 18.12 12.50
CA PHE A 340 10.02 17.69 11.16
C PHE A 340 10.08 18.86 10.17
N MET A 341 11.20 19.58 10.10
CA MET A 341 11.32 20.79 9.28
C MET A 341 11.13 20.51 7.77
N PRO A 342 10.15 21.14 7.09
CA PRO A 342 10.02 20.99 5.65
C PRO A 342 11.14 21.69 4.89
N PHE A 343 11.40 21.23 3.67
CA PHE A 343 12.24 21.92 2.70
C PHE A 343 11.39 22.79 1.81
N THR A 344 11.76 24.06 1.65
CA THR A 344 11.03 25.01 0.80
C THR A 344 11.85 25.32 -0.45
N SER A 345 11.22 25.24 -1.61
CA SER A 345 11.80 25.64 -2.89
C SER A 345 10.85 26.59 -3.62
N ARG A 346 11.24 27.86 -3.73
CA ARG A 346 10.45 28.92 -4.38
C ARG A 346 11.30 29.69 -5.38
N ALA A 347 11.37 29.20 -6.60
CA ALA A 347 12.11 29.79 -7.71
C ALA A 347 11.71 29.16 -9.05
N ASP A 348 11.78 29.91 -10.14
CA ASP A 348 11.60 29.40 -11.52
C ASP A 348 10.31 28.59 -11.73
N LEU A 349 9.14 29.19 -11.47
CA LEU A 349 7.83 28.52 -11.52
C LEU A 349 7.67 27.35 -10.54
N ARG A 350 8.50 27.26 -9.48
CA ARG A 350 8.29 26.32 -8.37
C ARG A 350 7.75 27.05 -7.16
N ASP A 351 6.76 26.45 -6.52
CA ASP A 351 6.34 26.77 -5.16
C ASP A 351 6.05 25.46 -4.43
N ILE A 352 7.08 24.88 -3.79
CA ILE A 352 7.01 23.57 -3.16
C ILE A 352 7.45 23.69 -1.70
N VAL A 353 6.64 23.17 -0.80
CA VAL A 353 6.97 22.90 0.61
C VAL A 353 6.91 21.40 0.79
N LEU A 354 8.06 20.76 1.04
CA LEU A 354 8.12 19.31 1.03
C LEU A 354 8.64 18.70 2.32
N GLN A 355 8.08 17.53 2.59
CA GLN A 355 8.48 16.62 3.64
C GLN A 355 9.23 15.43 3.05
N SER A 356 10.49 15.30 3.41
CA SER A 356 11.33 14.28 2.80
C SER A 356 11.16 12.91 3.47
N LYS A 357 10.31 12.07 2.88
CA LYS A 357 10.00 10.71 3.38
C LYS A 357 10.37 9.59 2.41
N PHE A 358 10.70 9.93 1.17
CA PHE A 358 10.83 8.97 0.07
C PHE A 358 12.24 8.99 -0.52
N PRO A 359 13.15 8.11 -0.05
CA PRO A 359 14.51 8.10 -0.54
C PRO A 359 14.53 7.67 -2.01
N THR A 360 15.37 8.32 -2.81
CA THR A 360 15.47 8.04 -4.26
C THR A 360 16.64 7.11 -4.52
N PHE A 361 16.36 5.99 -5.19
CA PHE A 361 17.37 5.06 -5.69
C PHE A 361 17.20 4.88 -7.22
N LYS A 362 18.30 4.64 -7.93
CA LYS A 362 18.30 4.39 -9.37
C LYS A 362 18.55 2.93 -9.67
N ASP A 363 17.74 2.36 -10.56
CA ASP A 363 17.84 0.98 -11.06
C ASP A 363 17.70 1.02 -12.59
N GLY A 364 18.82 1.19 -13.29
CA GLY A 364 18.83 1.48 -14.72
C GLY A 364 18.05 2.76 -15.05
N SER A 365 17.04 2.65 -15.92
CA SER A 365 16.13 3.74 -16.27
C SER A 365 14.98 3.95 -15.26
N TYR A 366 14.80 3.02 -14.31
CA TYR A 366 13.73 3.08 -13.34
C TYR A 366 14.17 3.80 -12.06
N THR A 367 13.19 4.38 -11.38
CA THR A 367 13.38 4.95 -10.04
C THR A 367 12.74 4.02 -9.02
N ARG A 368 13.46 3.76 -7.94
CA ARG A 368 12.98 3.01 -6.79
C ARG A 368 12.93 3.91 -5.57
N THR A 369 12.00 3.63 -4.68
CA THR A 369 11.93 4.25 -3.35
C THR A 369 11.60 3.19 -2.30
N ILE A 370 11.73 3.56 -1.03
CA ILE A 370 11.30 2.73 0.09
C ILE A 370 10.12 3.45 0.72
N LEU A 371 8.96 2.82 0.67
CA LEU A 371 7.80 3.26 1.44
C LEU A 371 7.91 2.75 2.86
N VAL A 372 7.30 3.50 3.78
CA VAL A 372 7.02 3.06 5.14
C VAL A 372 5.50 2.94 5.27
N PRO A 373 4.88 1.83 4.85
CA PRO A 373 3.42 1.76 4.72
C PRO A 373 2.70 1.87 6.05
N PHE A 374 3.35 1.49 7.16
CA PHE A 374 2.80 1.51 8.50
C PHE A 374 3.82 2.06 9.50
N THR A 375 3.38 3.01 10.33
CA THR A 375 4.18 3.57 11.41
C THR A 375 3.41 3.56 12.72
N THR A 376 4.13 3.60 13.84
CA THR A 376 3.52 3.82 15.15
C THR A 376 2.89 5.20 15.25
N ASP A 377 3.47 6.21 14.58
CA ASP A 377 2.96 7.58 14.49
C ASP A 377 1.51 7.60 13.96
N GLU A 378 1.28 6.94 12.82
CA GLU A 378 -0.05 6.85 12.21
C GLU A 378 -0.97 5.93 13.01
N THR A 379 -0.44 4.83 13.56
CA THR A 379 -1.24 3.94 14.42
C THR A 379 -1.76 4.67 15.66
N LEU A 380 -1.02 5.65 16.19
CA LEU A 380 -1.46 6.44 17.35
C LEU A 380 -2.64 7.34 16.97
N LEU A 381 -2.62 7.94 15.79
CA LEU A 381 -3.74 8.73 15.27
C LEU A 381 -4.97 7.86 15.01
N VAL A 382 -4.79 6.67 14.43
CA VAL A 382 -5.87 5.68 14.25
C VAL A 382 -6.48 5.29 15.60
N ARG A 383 -5.66 5.11 16.64
CA ARG A 383 -6.13 4.80 17.99
C ARG A 383 -6.93 5.95 18.61
N ALA A 384 -6.42 7.18 18.48
CA ALA A 384 -7.10 8.37 18.97
C ALA A 384 -8.47 8.55 18.29
N GLU A 385 -8.53 8.40 16.97
CA GLU A 385 -9.78 8.50 16.19
C GLU A 385 -10.77 7.40 16.59
N ALA A 386 -10.32 6.15 16.70
CA ALA A 386 -11.17 5.05 17.17
C ALA A 386 -11.74 5.33 18.57
N LYS A 387 -10.93 5.86 19.50
CA LYS A 387 -11.39 6.29 20.83
C LYS A 387 -12.42 7.41 20.75
N ILE A 388 -12.23 8.41 19.87
CA ILE A 388 -13.20 9.49 19.64
C ILE A 388 -14.53 8.91 19.16
N MET A 389 -14.51 8.02 18.16
CA MET A 389 -15.71 7.38 17.61
C MET A 389 -16.43 6.48 18.63
N LEU A 390 -15.71 5.98 19.64
CA LEU A 390 -16.25 5.24 20.78
C LEU A 390 -16.64 6.14 21.97
N ASN A 391 -16.59 7.47 21.81
CA ASN A 391 -16.88 8.47 22.83
C ASN A 391 -15.95 8.38 24.07
N GLN A 392 -14.71 7.93 23.89
CA GLN A 392 -13.66 7.85 24.91
C GLN A 392 -12.72 9.08 24.85
N LEU A 393 -13.30 10.27 24.96
CA LEU A 393 -12.63 11.54 24.63
C LEU A 393 -11.37 11.82 25.46
N ASP A 394 -11.40 11.60 26.78
CA ASP A 394 -10.23 11.85 27.64
C ASP A 394 -9.04 10.96 27.25
N SER A 395 -9.31 9.69 26.94
CA SER A 395 -8.28 8.73 26.51
C SER A 395 -7.75 9.04 25.11
N ALA A 396 -8.57 9.64 24.24
CA ALA A 396 -8.13 10.12 22.93
C ALA A 396 -7.23 11.37 23.06
N VAL A 397 -7.58 12.30 23.96
CA VAL A 397 -6.75 13.48 24.25
C VAL A 397 -5.39 13.07 24.80
N THR A 398 -5.29 12.01 25.60
CA THR A 398 -4.00 11.46 26.03
C THR A 398 -3.14 10.93 24.88
N ASP A 399 -3.74 10.36 23.83
CA ASP A 399 -2.98 9.92 22.65
C ASP A 399 -2.50 11.10 21.79
N LEU A 400 -3.22 12.22 21.80
CA LEU A 400 -2.91 13.40 20.97
C LEU A 400 -1.90 14.37 21.61
N ASN A 401 -1.62 14.25 22.92
CA ASN A 401 -0.73 15.12 23.69
C ASN A 401 0.53 14.38 24.16
#